data_AF-A0A6J4LAP7-F1
#
_entry.id   AF-A0A6J4LAP7-F1
#
_cell.length_a   1.000
_cell.length_b   1.000
_cell.length_c   1.000
_cell.angle_alpha   90.00
_cell.angle_beta   90.00
_cell.angle_gamma   90.00
#
_symmetry.space_group_name_H-M   'P 1'
#
loop_
_entity.id
_entity.type
_entity.pdbx_description
1 polymer ?
#
loop_
_entity_poly.entity_id
_entity_poly.type
_entity_poly.pdbx_seq_one_letter_code
_entity_poly.pdbx_strand_id
1 'polypeptide(L)'
;MARVTRHLYRCPLRWADMDALGHVNNVTYVDYLQEARVDVFRVHAPAQGGEELAEGVVVVRHEVDYLAPLGFRREPVSIELWVTEIRAASFTLAYEVFD
;
A
#
# COMPACT_ATOMS: atom_id res chain seq x y z
N MET A 1 -6.96 22.74 10.78
CA MET A 1 -7.11 21.38 10.25
C MET A 1 -6.06 20.49 10.89
N ALA A 2 -6.43 19.34 11.44
CA ALA A 2 -5.45 18.39 11.97
C ALA A 2 -4.59 17.86 10.82
N ARG A 3 -3.28 17.83 10.99
CA ARG A 3 -2.35 17.27 10.00
C ARG A 3 -2.55 15.75 9.99
N VAL A 4 -2.99 15.21 8.86
CA VAL A 4 -3.03 13.76 8.66
C VAL A 4 -1.59 13.27 8.55
N THR A 5 -1.21 12.34 9.44
CA THR A 5 0.10 11.68 9.37
C THR A 5 0.05 10.62 8.28
N ARG A 6 0.94 10.74 7.29
CA ARG A 6 1.09 9.78 6.20
C ARG A 6 2.38 8.99 6.39
N HIS A 7 2.31 7.68 6.16
CA HIS A 7 3.48 6.81 6.06
C HIS A 7 3.89 6.71 4.59
N LEU A 8 5.20 6.78 4.32
CA LEU A 8 5.74 6.66 2.98
C LEU A 8 6.48 5.32 2.86
N TYR A 9 6.05 4.51 1.89
CA TYR A 9 6.71 3.29 1.49
C TYR A 9 7.33 3.44 0.10
N ARG A 10 8.58 2.97 -0.06
CA ARG A 10 9.28 2.93 -1.34
C ARG A 10 9.17 1.51 -1.90
N CYS A 11 8.19 1.28 -2.76
CA CYS A 11 7.90 -0.04 -3.30
C CYS A 11 8.80 -0.35 -4.51
N PRO A 12 9.65 -1.40 -4.45
CA PRO A 12 10.48 -1.77 -5.58
C PRO A 12 9.64 -2.42 -6.68
N LEU A 13 9.85 -1.98 -7.93
CA LEU A 13 9.22 -2.60 -9.09
C LEU A 13 10.03 -3.80 -9.57
N ARG A 14 9.35 -4.87 -9.96
CA ARG A 14 9.96 -6.07 -10.54
C ARG A 14 9.63 -6.12 -12.02
N TRP A 15 10.57 -6.61 -12.83
CA TRP A 15 10.32 -6.79 -14.26
C TRP A 15 9.13 -7.72 -14.54
N ALA A 16 8.93 -8.72 -13.67
CA ALA A 16 7.82 -9.67 -13.74
C ALA A 16 6.44 -9.05 -13.46
N ASP A 17 6.38 -7.83 -12.95
CA ASP A 17 5.12 -7.13 -12.66
C ASP A 17 4.47 -6.59 -13.94
N MET A 18 5.23 -6.53 -15.03
CA MET A 18 4.79 -6.01 -16.33
C MET A 18 3.94 -7.05 -17.07
N ASP A 19 2.86 -6.59 -17.68
CA ASP A 19 2.06 -7.39 -18.61
C ASP A 19 2.52 -7.27 -20.07
N ALA A 20 1.82 -7.95 -20.98
CA ALA A 20 2.12 -7.93 -22.41
C ALA A 20 1.90 -6.56 -23.08
N LEU A 21 1.20 -5.63 -22.41
CA LEU A 21 0.97 -4.26 -22.90
C LEU A 21 2.08 -3.30 -22.45
N GLY A 22 3.07 -3.78 -21.70
CA GLY A 22 4.24 -3.01 -21.33
C GLY A 22 3.98 -2.04 -20.18
N HIS A 23 3.03 -2.35 -19.29
CA HIS A 23 2.82 -1.63 -18.03
C HIS A 23 2.65 -2.63 -16.88
N VAL A 24 2.77 -2.15 -15.64
CA VAL A 24 2.46 -2.95 -14.46
C VAL A 24 1.01 -3.42 -14.53
N ASN A 25 0.80 -4.72 -14.34
CA ASN A 25 -0.54 -5.31 -14.32
C ASN A 25 -1.37 -4.70 -13.19
N ASN A 26 -2.64 -4.36 -13.47
CA ASN A 26 -3.55 -3.78 -12.48
C ASN A 26 -3.64 -4.60 -11.18
N VAL A 27 -3.66 -5.94 -11.26
CA VAL A 27 -3.72 -6.80 -10.07
C VAL A 27 -2.50 -6.60 -9.17
N THR A 28 -1.32 -6.38 -9.76
CA THR A 28 -0.06 -6.20 -9.03
C THR A 28 -0.04 -4.93 -8.18
N TYR A 29 -0.85 -3.92 -8.49
CA TYR A 29 -0.97 -2.75 -7.62
C TYR A 29 -1.48 -3.14 -6.22
N VAL A 30 -2.39 -4.12 -6.13
CA VAL A 30 -2.93 -4.57 -4.84
C VAL A 30 -1.83 -5.19 -3.97
N ASP A 31 -0.86 -5.87 -4.58
CA ASP A 31 0.31 -6.40 -3.89
C ASP A 31 1.19 -5.27 -3.35
N TYR A 32 1.42 -4.22 -4.14
CA TYR A 32 2.19 -3.04 -3.68
C TYR A 32 1.52 -2.32 -2.51
N LEU A 33 0.19 -2.15 -2.56
CA LEU A 33 -0.57 -1.57 -1.45
C LEU A 33 -0.50 -2.45 -0.19
N GLN A 34 -0.50 -3.78 -0.37
CA GLN A 34 -0.29 -4.72 0.72
C GLN A 34 1.10 -4.63 1.33
N GLU A 35 2.15 -4.53 0.52
CA GLU A 35 3.52 -4.35 1.02
C GLU A 35 3.63 -3.07 1.86
N ALA A 36 3.06 -1.97 1.38
CA ALA A 36 3.01 -0.71 2.11
C ALA A 36 2.25 -0.83 3.45
N ARG A 37 1.14 -1.58 3.47
CA ARG A 37 0.35 -1.87 4.68
C ARG A 37 1.15 -2.71 5.69
N VAL A 38 1.83 -3.75 5.22
CA VAL A 38 2.66 -4.57 6.11
C VAL A 38 3.82 -3.75 6.69
N ASP A 39 4.42 -2.89 5.87
CA ASP A 39 5.49 -1.98 6.30
C ASP A 39 5.01 -1.01 7.40
N VAL A 40 3.85 -0.36 7.23
CA VAL A 40 3.35 0.57 8.26
C VAL A 40 3.08 -0.14 9.60
N PHE A 41 2.57 -1.38 9.58
CA PHE A 41 2.36 -2.14 10.81
C PHE A 41 3.69 -2.56 11.45
N ARG A 42 4.68 -2.98 10.67
CA ARG A 42 6.01 -3.33 11.21
C ARG A 42 6.73 -2.13 11.79
N VAL A 43 6.63 -0.96 11.16
CA VAL A 43 7.36 0.25 11.58
C VAL A 43 6.70 0.93 12.78
N HIS A 44 5.36 0.99 12.84
CA HIS A 44 4.65 1.85 13.80
C HIS A 44 3.88 1.12 14.89
N ALA A 45 3.60 -0.17 14.74
CA ALA A 45 2.83 -0.87 15.76
C ALA A 45 3.69 -1.26 16.97
N PRO A 46 3.09 -1.39 18.16
CA PRO A 46 3.82 -1.82 19.36
C PRO A 46 4.49 -3.19 19.14
N ALA A 47 5.63 -3.41 19.79
CA ALA A 47 6.44 -4.62 19.65
C ALA A 47 5.69 -5.96 19.84
N GLN A 48 4.52 -5.95 20.48
CA GLN A 48 3.67 -7.15 20.63
C GLN A 48 2.47 -7.20 19.68
N GLY A 49 2.04 -6.07 19.11
CA GLY A 49 0.84 -6.00 18.25
C GLY A 49 1.14 -5.84 16.75
N GLY A 50 2.37 -5.51 16.37
CA GLY A 50 2.71 -5.26 14.96
C GLY A 50 2.70 -6.48 14.07
N GLU A 51 3.27 -7.59 14.53
CA GLU A 51 3.23 -8.85 13.79
C GLU A 51 1.80 -9.42 13.73
N GLU A 52 1.05 -9.35 14.84
CA GLU A 52 -0.36 -9.75 14.88
C GLU A 52 -1.22 -8.93 13.90
N LEU A 53 -0.97 -7.63 13.75
CA LEU A 53 -1.67 -6.80 12.76
C LEU A 53 -1.19 -7.06 11.33
N ALA A 54 0.10 -7.32 11.14
CA ALA A 54 0.66 -7.63 9.81
C ALA A 54 0.11 -8.95 9.25
N GLU A 55 -0.12 -9.95 10.11
CA GLU A 55 -0.59 -11.29 9.72
C GLU A 55 -2.08 -11.52 9.96
N GLY A 56 -2.69 -10.82 10.92
CA GLY A 56 -4.05 -11.09 11.41
C GLY A 56 -5.16 -10.22 10.82
N VAL A 57 -4.84 -9.28 9.92
CA VAL A 57 -5.84 -8.40 9.30
C VAL A 57 -6.37 -8.98 7.99
N VAL A 58 -7.70 -9.07 7.88
CA VAL A 58 -8.39 -9.48 6.64
C VAL A 58 -8.88 -8.26 5.87
N VAL A 59 -8.52 -8.18 4.58
CA VAL A 59 -9.02 -7.12 3.68
C VAL A 59 -10.41 -7.49 3.18
N VAL A 60 -11.43 -6.78 3.66
CA VAL A 60 -12.84 -7.02 3.28
C VAL A 60 -13.29 -6.26 2.03
N ARG A 61 -12.57 -5.20 1.66
CA ARG A 61 -12.81 -4.37 0.46
C ARG A 61 -11.53 -3.67 0.05
N HIS A 62 -11.30 -3.55 -1.25
CA HIS A 62 -10.39 -2.57 -1.84
C HIS A 62 -11.08 -1.91 -3.04
N GLU A 63 -10.69 -0.69 -3.33
CA GLU A 63 -11.08 0.06 -4.52
C GLU A 63 -9.84 0.80 -5.01
N VAL A 64 -9.60 0.75 -6.32
CA VAL A 64 -8.39 1.33 -6.92
C VAL A 64 -8.80 2.05 -8.20
N ASP A 65 -8.50 3.35 -8.23
CA ASP A 65 -8.64 4.19 -9.41
C ASP A 65 -7.30 4.27 -10.14
N TYR A 66 -7.23 3.74 -11.37
CA TYR A 66 -6.03 3.76 -12.20
C TYR A 66 -6.04 5.01 -13.08
N LEU A 67 -5.23 6.01 -12.71
CA LEU A 67 -5.19 7.31 -13.40
C LEU A 67 -4.17 7.37 -14.55
N ALA A 68 -3.05 6.67 -14.40
CA ALA A 68 -1.98 6.61 -15.39
C ALA A 68 -1.26 5.24 -15.32
N PRO A 69 -0.70 4.75 -16.44
CA PRO A 69 0.04 3.50 -16.45
C PRO A 69 1.43 3.68 -15.82
N LEU A 70 1.85 2.70 -15.03
CA LEU A 70 3.19 2.62 -14.46
C LEU A 70 4.08 1.73 -15.33
N GLY A 71 5.16 2.29 -15.86
CA GLY A 71 6.18 1.54 -16.59
C GLY A 71 7.28 1.01 -15.66
N PHE A 72 7.99 -0.02 -16.10
CA PHE A 72 9.14 -0.52 -15.35
C PHE A 72 10.26 0.52 -15.28
N ARG A 73 10.81 0.68 -14.08
CA ARG A 73 12.02 1.45 -13.80
C ARG A 73 12.75 0.85 -12.60
N ARG A 74 13.99 1.31 -12.38
CA ARG A 74 14.81 0.83 -11.24
C ARG A 74 14.48 1.56 -9.96
N GLU A 75 14.06 2.82 -10.07
CA GLU A 75 13.68 3.65 -8.93
C GLU A 75 12.35 3.13 -8.34
N PRO A 76 12.26 2.94 -7.01
CA PRO A 76 11.02 2.53 -6.38
C PRO A 76 9.87 3.51 -6.66
N VAL A 77 8.66 2.98 -6.79
CA VAL A 77 7.45 3.80 -6.79
C VAL A 77 7.14 4.24 -5.36
N SER A 78 6.60 5.45 -5.20
CA SER A 78 6.29 5.99 -3.88
C SER A 78 4.84 5.70 -3.55
N ILE A 79 4.58 5.09 -2.40
CA ILE A 79 3.23 4.84 -1.90
C ILE A 79 3.08 5.56 -0.57
N GLU A 80 2.17 6.51 -0.50
CA GLU A 80 1.74 7.08 0.77
C GLU A 80 0.48 6.36 1.25
N LEU A 81 0.43 6.03 2.53
CA LEU A 81 -0.77 5.49 3.16
C LEU A 81 -1.05 6.13 4.52
N TRP A 82 -2.34 6.24 4.85
CA TRP A 82 -2.82 6.78 6.11
C TRP A 82 -4.17 6.21 6.48
N VAL A 83 -4.49 6.28 7.78
CA VAL A 83 -5.80 5.88 8.28
C VAL A 83 -6.80 7.00 8.04
N THR A 84 -7.92 6.69 7.40
CA THR A 84 -9.04 7.63 7.18
C THR A 84 -10.19 7.41 8.14
N GLU A 85 -10.35 6.20 8.66
CA GLU A 85 -11.41 5.85 9.59
C GLU A 85 -10.94 4.76 10.57
N ILE A 86 -11.35 4.88 11.84
CA ILE A 86 -11.16 3.86 12.88
C ILE A 86 -12.52 3.58 13.52
N ARG A 87 -12.86 2.30 13.64
CA ARG A 87 -14.02 1.78 14.35
C ARG A 87 -13.56 0.75 15.39
N ALA A 88 -14.51 0.18 16.14
CA ALA A 88 -14.21 -0.75 17.23
C ALA A 88 -13.44 -2.02 16.78
N ALA A 89 -13.70 -2.52 15.57
CA ALA A 89 -13.10 -3.76 15.05
C ALA A 89 -12.65 -3.64 13.57
N SER A 90 -12.53 -2.42 13.05
CA SER A 90 -12.09 -2.19 11.68
C SER A 90 -11.46 -0.81 11.53
N PHE A 91 -10.66 -0.65 10.50
CA PHE A 91 -10.10 0.63 10.09
C PHE A 91 -10.03 0.68 8.57
N THR A 92 -9.95 1.89 8.03
CA THR A 92 -9.78 2.12 6.59
C THR A 92 -8.45 2.80 6.34
N LEU A 93 -7.67 2.23 5.43
CA LEU A 93 -6.46 2.83 4.91
C LEU A 93 -6.76 3.44 3.54
N ALA A 94 -6.35 4.67 3.34
CA ALA A 94 -6.25 5.29 2.02
C ALA A 94 -4.80 5.21 1.53
N TYR A 95 -4.65 5.18 0.21
CA TYR A 95 -3.37 5.04 -0.47
C TYR A 95 -3.30 6.03 -1.62
N GLU A 96 -2.13 6.62 -1.84
CA GLU A 96 -1.79 7.36 -3.06
C GLU A 96 -0.46 6.81 -3.60
N VAL A 97 -0.46 6.47 -4.89
CA VAL A 97 0.74 5.99 -5.61
C VAL A 97 1.26 7.14 -6.47
N PHE A 98 2.53 7.47 -6.29
CA PHE A 98 3.20 8.54 -7.03
C PHE A 98 4.31 7.96 -7.90
N ASP A 99 4.18 8.23 -9.20
CA ASP A 99 5.18 7.91 -10.22
C ASP A 99 6.23 9.03 -10.35
#